data_AF-A0AAV1S1R4-F1
#
_entry.id   AF-A0AAV1S1R4-F1
#
_cell.length_a   1.000
_cell.length_b   1.000
_cell.length_c   1.000
_cell.angle_alpha   90.00
_cell.angle_beta   90.00
_cell.angle_gamma   90.00
#
_symmetry.space_group_name_H-M   'P 1'
#
loop_
_entity.id
_entity.type
_entity.pdbx_description
1 polymer ?
#
loop_
_entity_poly.entity_id
_entity_poly.type
_entity_poly.pdbx_seq_one_letter_code
_entity_poly.pdbx_strand_id
1 'polypeptide(L)'
;MGGKCPSRKVKKRRYSHKTAHDAVYDELQKSDGEVKATLPLDEDLPGMGQYYCLHCDRYFANVTVRDDHFKTKRHRKRVKQMMGPAPHTQLDAELAAGMGAPDNGLKLMST
;
A
#
# COMPACT_ATOMS: atom_id res chain seq x y z
N MET A 1 16.55 6.64 -21.90
CA MET A 1 15.18 6.62 -21.35
C MET A 1 14.37 5.54 -22.06
N GLY A 2 14.31 4.31 -21.52
CA GLY A 2 13.71 3.15 -22.20
C GLY A 2 12.19 3.26 -22.31
N GLY A 3 11.71 3.65 -23.50
CA GLY A 3 10.31 3.85 -23.82
C GLY A 3 9.49 2.55 -23.75
N LYS A 4 8.29 2.64 -23.19
CA LYS A 4 7.26 1.60 -23.38
C LYS A 4 6.48 1.97 -24.65
N CYS A 5 6.26 0.99 -25.51
CA CYS A 5 5.62 1.17 -26.80
C CYS A 5 4.23 1.83 -26.68
N PRO A 6 3.89 2.82 -27.52
CA PRO A 6 2.63 3.58 -27.46
C PRO A 6 1.37 2.73 -27.71
N SER A 7 1.52 1.50 -28.22
CA SER A 7 0.42 0.58 -28.52
C SER A 7 0.32 -0.60 -27.55
N ARG A 8 1.14 -0.66 -26.48
CA ARG A 8 1.02 -1.75 -25.50
C ARG A 8 -0.28 -1.55 -24.71
N LYS A 9 -1.36 -2.17 -25.20
CA LYS A 9 -2.61 -2.37 -24.47
C LYS A 9 -2.26 -3.14 -23.19
N VAL A 10 -2.05 -2.43 -22.09
CA VAL A 10 -1.91 -3.05 -20.78
C VAL A 10 -3.24 -3.73 -20.50
N LYS A 11 -3.30 -5.05 -20.73
CA LYS A 11 -4.49 -5.83 -20.39
C LYS A 11 -4.76 -5.60 -18.91
N LYS A 12 -5.92 -5.00 -18.59
CA LYS A 12 -6.42 -4.81 -17.22
C LYS A 12 -6.53 -6.13 -16.42
N ARG A 13 -6.30 -7.28 -17.06
CA ARG A 13 -6.39 -8.64 -16.50
C ARG A 13 -5.36 -9.02 -15.44
N ARG A 14 -4.32 -8.22 -15.20
CA ARG A 14 -3.44 -8.45 -14.04
C ARG A 14 -3.54 -7.27 -13.09
N TYR A 15 -4.67 -7.22 -12.38
CA TYR A 15 -4.73 -6.59 -11.04
C TYR A 15 -4.01 -7.46 -9.99
N SER A 16 -3.26 -8.47 -10.43
CA SER A 16 -2.38 -9.28 -9.60
C SER A 16 -1.32 -8.34 -9.03
N HIS A 17 -1.41 -8.07 -7.74
CA HIS A 17 -0.48 -7.28 -6.92
C HIS A 17 -0.70 -5.76 -6.82
N LYS A 18 -1.95 -5.29 -6.75
CA LYS A 18 -2.28 -3.86 -6.62
C LYS A 18 -3.11 -3.52 -5.37
N THR A 19 -2.71 -4.01 -4.20
CA THR A 19 -2.97 -3.20 -3.02
C THR A 19 -2.25 -1.87 -3.24
N ALA A 20 -3.03 -0.79 -3.26
CA ALA A 20 -2.45 0.54 -3.33
C ALA A 20 -1.51 0.71 -2.14
N HIS A 21 -0.39 1.40 -2.35
CA HIS A 21 0.56 1.65 -1.27
C HIS A 21 -0.12 2.29 -0.05
N ASP A 22 -1.15 3.08 -0.34
CA ASP A 22 -2.01 3.82 0.57
C ASP A 22 -2.81 2.88 1.49
N ALA A 23 -3.38 1.79 0.95
CA ALA A 23 -4.12 0.81 1.74
C ALA A 23 -3.21 0.08 2.77
N VAL A 24 -1.99 -0.29 2.34
CA VAL A 24 -1.00 -0.94 3.22
C VAL A 24 -0.50 0.04 4.29
N TYR A 25 -0.39 1.34 3.97
CA TYR A 25 -0.02 2.36 4.93
C TYR A 25 -1.07 2.52 6.04
N ASP A 26 -2.35 2.54 5.68
CA ASP A 26 -3.45 2.61 6.64
C ASP A 26 -3.52 1.36 7.53
N GLU A 27 -3.27 0.17 6.96
CA GLU A 27 -3.19 -1.08 7.72
C GLU A 27 -2.01 -1.08 8.70
N LEU A 28 -0.84 -0.58 8.28
CA LEU A 28 0.33 -0.45 9.15
C LEU A 28 0.01 0.43 10.36
N GLN A 29 -0.62 1.59 10.15
CA GLN A 29 -1.00 2.53 11.22
C GLN A 29 -2.01 1.94 12.21
N LYS A 30 -2.89 1.05 11.75
CA LYS A 30 -3.87 0.35 12.60
C LYS A 30 -3.25 -0.85 13.34
N SER A 31 -2.21 -1.44 12.76
CA SER A 31 -1.63 -2.72 13.21
C SER A 31 -0.65 -2.63 14.38
N ASP A 32 -0.24 -1.42 14.78
CA ASP A 32 0.72 -1.21 15.88
C ASP A 32 0.25 -1.80 17.24
N GLY A 33 -1.03 -2.17 17.37
CA GLY A 33 -1.59 -2.83 18.56
C GLY A 33 -1.64 -4.36 18.56
N GLU A 34 -1.95 -5.05 17.45
CA GLU A 34 -2.51 -6.42 17.55
C GLU A 34 -2.13 -7.42 16.44
N VAL A 35 -1.23 -7.12 15.49
CA VAL A 35 -1.04 -7.98 14.28
C VAL A 35 0.08 -9.02 14.41
N LYS A 36 0.22 -9.63 15.60
CA LYS A 36 1.15 -10.78 15.81
C LYS A 36 0.49 -12.02 16.39
N ALA A 37 -0.83 -12.07 16.47
CA ALA A 37 -1.53 -13.32 16.69
C ALA A 37 -1.65 -14.01 15.31
N THR A 38 -0.82 -15.04 15.09
CA THR A 38 -0.94 -16.08 14.05
C THR A 38 -2.14 -15.90 13.10
N LEU A 39 -1.88 -15.49 11.86
CA LEU A 39 -2.91 -15.49 10.81
C LEU A 39 -3.54 -16.89 10.74
N PRO A 40 -4.86 -16.98 10.53
CA PRO A 40 -5.53 -18.26 10.37
C PRO A 40 -4.91 -19.05 9.21
N LEU A 41 -4.81 -20.37 9.38
CA LEU A 41 -4.31 -21.25 8.34
C LEU A 41 -5.31 -21.26 7.18
N ASP A 42 -4.85 -20.80 6.02
CA ASP A 42 -5.63 -20.73 4.79
C ASP A 42 -4.97 -21.60 3.71
N GLU A 43 -5.65 -22.65 3.27
CA GLU A 43 -5.15 -23.64 2.31
C GLU A 43 -5.01 -23.08 0.89
N ASP A 44 -5.73 -22.00 0.56
CA ASP A 44 -5.67 -21.37 -0.77
C ASP A 44 -4.45 -20.44 -0.93
N LEU A 45 -3.81 -20.07 0.17
CA LEU A 45 -2.66 -19.17 0.19
C LEU A 45 -1.33 -19.93 0.26
N PRO A 46 -0.27 -19.43 -0.40
CA PRO A 46 1.03 -20.08 -0.36
C PRO A 46 1.59 -20.05 1.07
N GLY A 47 2.13 -21.18 1.51
CA GLY A 47 2.62 -21.34 2.89
C GLY A 47 1.49 -21.35 3.93
N MET A 48 0.27 -21.73 3.54
CA MET A 48 -0.91 -21.76 4.39
C MET A 48 -1.24 -20.39 5.03
N GLY A 49 -0.89 -19.29 4.33
CA GLY A 49 -1.05 -17.93 4.85
C GLY A 49 -0.06 -17.51 5.96
N GLN A 50 0.83 -18.40 6.40
CA GLN A 50 1.66 -18.16 7.58
C GLN A 50 2.85 -17.23 7.34
N TYR A 51 3.47 -17.29 6.16
CA TYR A 51 4.67 -16.52 5.86
C TYR A 51 4.31 -15.27 5.06
N TYR A 52 3.87 -14.23 5.77
CA TYR A 52 3.39 -12.99 5.17
C TYR A 52 4.34 -11.79 5.44
N CYS A 53 4.40 -10.86 4.49
CA CYS A 53 5.11 -9.58 4.63
C CYS A 53 4.13 -8.42 4.43
N LEU A 54 3.80 -7.74 5.53
CA LEU A 54 2.90 -6.58 5.57
C LEU A 54 3.33 -5.48 4.60
N HIS A 55 4.60 -5.06 4.67
CA HIS A 55 5.09 -3.95 3.86
C HIS A 55 4.97 -4.18 2.36
N CYS A 56 5.04 -5.43 1.92
CA CYS A 56 4.99 -5.77 0.51
C CYS A 56 3.67 -6.39 0.07
N ASP A 57 2.75 -6.66 0.98
CA ASP A 57 1.52 -7.43 0.79
C ASP A 57 1.77 -8.71 -0.04
N ARG A 58 2.60 -9.60 0.52
CA ARG A 58 3.04 -10.84 -0.13
C ARG A 58 3.09 -12.01 0.82
N TYR A 59 2.51 -13.12 0.37
CA TYR A 59 2.66 -14.43 0.96
C TYR A 59 3.84 -15.21 0.34
N PHE A 60 4.51 -15.99 1.16
CA PHE A 60 5.66 -16.82 0.81
C PHE A 60 5.40 -18.28 1.18
N ALA A 61 6.04 -19.21 0.47
CA ALA A 61 5.87 -20.64 0.75
C ALA A 61 6.61 -21.10 2.02
N ASN A 62 7.78 -20.51 2.31
CA ASN A 62 8.67 -20.94 3.39
C ASN A 62 9.20 -19.74 4.19
N VAL A 63 9.59 -19.99 5.44
CA VAL A 63 10.22 -19.00 6.33
C VAL A 63 11.54 -18.44 5.77
N THR A 64 12.37 -19.29 5.18
CA THR A 64 13.68 -18.89 4.62
C THR A 64 13.53 -17.90 3.47
N VAL A 65 12.54 -18.13 2.59
CA VAL A 65 12.24 -17.26 1.45
C VAL A 65 11.72 -15.90 1.92
N ARG A 66 10.90 -15.87 2.97
CA ARG A 66 10.44 -14.63 3.62
C ARG A 66 11.62 -13.85 4.21
N ASP A 67 12.53 -14.53 4.88
CA ASP A 67 13.68 -13.88 5.52
C ASP A 67 14.67 -13.34 4.49
N ASP A 68 14.88 -14.05 3.39
CA ASP A 68 15.66 -13.54 2.27
C ASP A 68 14.97 -12.38 1.54
N HIS A 69 13.63 -12.40 1.46
CA HIS A 69 12.85 -11.27 0.95
C HIS A 69 13.14 -9.98 1.72
N PHE A 70 13.20 -10.02 3.06
CA PHE A 70 13.50 -8.85 3.88
C PHE A 70 14.87 -8.23 3.57
N LYS A 71 15.85 -9.05 3.17
CA LYS A 71 17.19 -8.59 2.77
C LYS A 71 17.20 -7.94 1.38
N THR A 72 16.18 -8.14 0.54
CA THR A 72 16.20 -7.60 -0.84
C THR A 72 16.12 -6.07 -0.88
N LYS A 73 16.76 -5.45 -1.89
CA LYS A 73 16.69 -3.99 -2.10
C LYS A 73 15.25 -3.48 -2.30
N ARG A 74 14.39 -4.30 -2.92
CA ARG A 74 12.98 -3.97 -3.16
C ARG A 74 12.21 -3.79 -1.85
N HIS A 75 12.38 -4.73 -0.92
CA HIS A 75 11.74 -4.66 0.38
C HIS A 75 12.23 -3.42 1.15
N ARG A 76 13.54 -3.23 1.27
CA ARG A 76 14.12 -2.07 1.97
C ARG A 76 13.64 -0.74 1.39
N LYS A 77 13.49 -0.64 0.06
CA LYS A 77 12.93 0.56 -0.57
C LYS A 77 11.48 0.79 -0.16
N ARG A 78 10.66 -0.26 -0.09
CA ARG A 78 9.25 -0.15 0.28
C ARG A 78 9.08 0.23 1.76
N VAL A 79 9.86 -0.36 2.65
CA VAL A 79 9.88 0.02 4.08
C VAL A 79 10.19 1.51 4.24
N LYS A 80 11.21 2.02 3.53
CA LYS A 80 11.54 3.46 3.54
C LYS A 80 10.41 4.35 3.01
N GLN A 81 9.63 3.86 2.03
CA GLN A 81 8.47 4.60 1.51
C GLN A 81 7.33 4.61 2.53
N MET A 82 7.05 3.48 3.17
CA MET A 82 5.97 3.38 4.17
C MET A 82 6.30 4.09 5.49
N MET A 83 7.58 4.24 5.85
CA MET A 83 8.01 5.07 6.99
C MET A 83 8.16 6.55 6.62
N GLY A 84 7.96 6.90 5.36
CA GLY A 84 8.11 8.25 4.84
C GLY A 84 6.86 9.11 5.06
N PRO A 85 6.73 10.23 4.31
CA PRO A 85 5.53 11.05 4.36
C PRO A 85 4.30 10.23 3.93
N ALA A 86 3.13 10.67 4.40
CA ALA A 86 1.86 10.03 4.07
C ALA A 86 1.71 9.86 2.54
N PRO A 87 1.12 8.73 2.10
CA PRO A 87 0.88 8.48 0.69
C PRO A 87 -0.02 9.56 0.08
N HIS A 88 0.21 9.86 -1.19
CA HIS A 88 -0.55 10.87 -1.93
C HIS A 88 -2.02 10.45 -2.03
N THR A 89 -2.93 11.30 -1.55
CA THR A 89 -4.37 11.04 -1.59
C THR A 89 -5.06 11.83 -2.69
N GLN A 90 -6.29 11.46 -3.04
CA GLN A 90 -7.08 12.20 -4.02
C GLN A 90 -7.27 13.67 -3.62
N LEU A 91 -7.44 13.94 -2.32
CA LEU A 91 -7.58 15.30 -1.77
C LEU A 91 -6.34 16.17 -2.03
N ASP A 92 -5.14 15.58 -1.95
CA ASP A 92 -3.88 16.27 -2.25
C ASP A 92 -3.83 16.71 -3.73
N ALA A 93 -4.27 15.84 -4.64
CA ALA A 93 -4.39 16.19 -6.06
C ALA A 93 -5.45 17.27 -6.33
N GLU A 94 -6.61 17.19 -5.67
CA GLU A 94 -7.69 18.18 -5.84
C GLU A 94 -7.28 19.55 -5.32
N LEU A 95 -6.58 19.60 -4.18
CA LEU A 95 -6.01 20.83 -3.64
C LEU A 95 -4.95 21.41 -4.58
N ALA A 96 -4.02 20.59 -5.08
CA ALA A 96 -3.00 21.02 -6.04
C ALA A 96 -3.60 21.49 -7.38
N ALA A 97 -4.74 20.92 -7.78
CA ALA A 97 -5.49 21.31 -8.98
C ALA A 97 -6.36 22.58 -8.77
N GLY A 98 -6.39 23.15 -7.56
CA GLY A 98 -7.23 24.30 -7.24
C GLY A 98 -8.72 23.97 -7.13
N MET A 99 -9.09 22.69 -7.02
CA MET A 99 -10.45 22.20 -6.83
C MET A 99 -10.74 21.83 -5.36
N GLY A 100 -9.96 22.36 -4.43
CA GLY A 100 -10.19 22.20 -2.99
C GLY A 100 -11.56 22.73 -2.57
N ALA A 101 -12.11 22.18 -1.49
CA ALA A 101 -13.39 22.62 -0.94
C ALA A 101 -13.42 24.15 -0.83
N PRO A 102 -14.47 24.84 -1.30
CA PRO A 102 -14.58 26.27 -1.12
C PRO A 102 -14.53 26.55 0.38
N ASP A 103 -13.57 27.39 0.80
CA ASP A 103 -13.55 28.03 2.11
C ASP A 103 -14.73 29.01 2.18
N ASN A 104 -15.94 28.46 2.20
CA ASN A 104 -17.10 29.16 2.71
C ASN A 104 -16.96 29.08 4.23
N GLY A 105 -16.04 29.90 4.76
CA GLY A 105 -15.72 29.99 6.18
C GLY A 105 -16.99 30.06 7.05
N LEU A 106 -16.87 29.67 8.32
CA LEU A 106 -17.99 29.64 9.26
C LEU A 106 -18.86 30.89 9.08
N LYS A 107 -20.11 30.70 8.64
CA LYS A 107 -21.10 31.78 8.60
C LYS A 107 -21.13 32.38 9.99
N LEU A 108 -20.61 33.60 10.15
CA LEU A 108 -20.82 34.41 11.33
C LEU A 108 -22.33 34.52 11.49
N MET A 109 -22.87 33.76 12.44
CA MET A 109 -24.27 33.82 12.81
C MET A 109 -24.48 35.21 13.37
N SER A 110 -25.16 36.07 12.59
CA SER A 110 -25.51 37.41 13.03
C SER A 110 -26.62 37.27 14.07
N THR A 111 -26.29 37.44 15.34
CA THR A 111 -27.25 37.75 16.42
C THR A 111 -27.02 39.17 16.88
#